data_AF-A0A937HES4-F1
#
_entry.id   AF-A0A937HES4-F1
#
_cell.length_a   1.000
_cell.length_b   1.000
_cell.length_c   1.000
_cell.angle_alpha   90.00
_cell.angle_beta   90.00
_cell.angle_gamma   90.00
#
_symmetry.space_group_name_H-M   'P 1'
#
loop_
_entity.id
_entity.type
_entity.pdbx_description
1 polymer ?
#
loop_
_entity_poly.entity_id
_entity_poly.type
_entity_poly.pdbx_seq_one_letter_code
_entity_poly.pdbx_strand_id
1 'polypeptide(L)'
;TFQSHQSDMIQVGVVVQNEEGCCYDRFRDRLIFPIRDRLGRYIGLGGRVFDDSKPKYLNSPETPLFHKGKELYGLYELKQVCREIPLILMVEGYMDVVSLAQFEVPYAVASLGTATTSDQIQLLFRHTKQIVCCYDGDQAGKTAAWRSLTTALPHLKAGQMLKFMFLPDQHDPDSYIRAYGKLDFEAQIRAALSLPDFLMQTLKRDNPDDKAAFVQQAITLAEQVNDEILQGILLDQVAYQVRLNSAAELKKKFNLKQRTSHAPMRAQTTDRQHYTMRLAIALLLQTPNLGYQLPKQTVLSYLKIRGGSLLAQLLDLTRDRHINTGQLIEHFRDQPKVRQIVIALSKWHTGVELASVGCEFKSSLIWLNNKYLEQQFNELNQKKALTTDERQQLQALVQALQRA
;
A
#
# COMPACT_ATOMS: atom_id res chain seq x y z
N THR A 1 -53.43 -9.11 11.94
CA THR A 1 -52.00 -9.41 12.26
C THR A 1 -51.02 -8.52 11.53
N PHE A 2 -51.21 -8.17 10.25
CA PHE A 2 -50.31 -7.26 9.55
C PHE A 2 -50.50 -5.77 9.90
N GLN A 3 -51.75 -5.32 10.15
CA GLN A 3 -52.02 -3.93 10.54
C GLN A 3 -51.36 -3.50 11.85
N SER A 4 -51.17 -4.42 12.81
CA SER A 4 -50.54 -4.10 14.11
C SER A 4 -49.03 -3.79 14.01
N HIS A 5 -48.38 -4.17 12.90
CA HIS A 5 -46.95 -3.94 12.66
C HIS A 5 -46.70 -2.96 11.51
N GLN A 6 -47.73 -2.27 11.03
CA GLN A 6 -47.60 -1.37 9.88
C GLN A 6 -46.58 -0.25 10.13
N SER A 7 -46.55 0.30 11.35
CA SER A 7 -45.55 1.30 11.75
C SER A 7 -44.13 0.73 11.69
N ASP A 8 -43.92 -0.49 12.21
CA ASP A 8 -42.62 -1.18 12.16
C ASP A 8 -42.20 -1.44 10.71
N MET A 9 -43.12 -1.88 9.84
CA MET A 9 -42.88 -2.17 8.42
C MET A 9 -42.49 -0.93 7.61
N ILE A 10 -43.11 0.22 7.93
CA ILE A 10 -42.72 1.52 7.37
C ILE A 10 -41.32 1.90 7.88
N GLN A 11 -41.05 1.73 9.18
CA GLN A 11 -39.77 2.06 9.80
C GLN A 11 -38.60 1.23 9.24
N VAL A 12 -38.81 -0.06 8.97
CA VAL A 12 -37.81 -0.93 8.32
C VAL A 12 -37.83 -0.82 6.79
N GLY A 13 -38.69 0.03 6.24
CA GLY A 13 -38.67 0.43 4.84
C GLY A 13 -39.12 -0.63 3.84
N VAL A 14 -39.97 -1.57 4.24
CA VAL A 14 -40.59 -2.55 3.31
C VAL A 14 -41.97 -2.09 2.82
N VAL A 15 -42.61 -1.19 3.57
CA VAL A 15 -43.87 -0.51 3.22
C VAL A 15 -43.61 0.99 3.04
N VAL A 16 -44.29 1.61 2.07
CA VAL A 16 -44.30 3.06 1.86
C VAL A 16 -45.71 3.57 2.08
N GLN A 17 -45.83 4.75 2.69
CA GLN A 17 -47.08 5.48 2.85
C GLN A 17 -47.08 6.69 1.90
N ASN A 18 -48.15 6.88 1.12
CA ASN A 18 -48.33 8.08 0.30
C ASN A 18 -48.87 9.26 1.13
N GLU A 19 -48.99 10.43 0.49
CA GLU A 19 -49.51 11.66 1.12
C GLU A 19 -50.97 11.53 1.59
N GLU A 20 -51.74 10.65 0.96
CA GLU A 20 -53.14 10.35 1.30
C GLU A 20 -53.27 9.33 2.45
N GLY A 21 -52.14 8.83 2.98
CA GLY A 21 -52.09 7.85 4.07
C GLY A 21 -52.23 6.39 3.63
N CYS A 22 -52.44 6.12 2.34
CA CYS A 22 -52.48 4.77 1.77
C CYS A 22 -51.08 4.13 1.78
N CYS A 23 -51.03 2.90 2.31
CA CYS A 23 -49.80 2.12 2.38
C CYS A 23 -49.72 1.09 1.26
N TYR A 24 -48.52 0.89 0.73
CA TYR A 24 -48.26 -0.09 -0.31
C TYR A 24 -46.84 -0.67 -0.19
N ASP A 25 -46.64 -1.83 -0.80
CA ASP A 25 -45.34 -2.52 -0.80
C ASP A 25 -44.30 -1.69 -1.56
N ARG A 26 -43.13 -1.51 -0.93
CA ARG A 26 -42.01 -0.80 -1.55
C ARG A 26 -41.43 -1.57 -2.74
N PHE A 27 -41.32 -2.89 -2.59
CA PHE A 27 -40.68 -3.76 -3.57
C PHE A 27 -41.76 -4.55 -4.31
N ARG A 28 -42.18 -4.03 -5.46
CA ARG A 28 -43.17 -4.68 -6.34
C ARG A 28 -42.49 -5.14 -7.61
N ASP A 29 -42.86 -6.33 -8.10
CA ASP A 29 -42.40 -6.91 -9.36
C ASP A 29 -40.88 -6.87 -9.52
N ARG A 30 -40.18 -7.25 -8.45
CA ARG A 30 -38.72 -7.21 -8.36
C ARG A 30 -38.15 -8.54 -7.89
N LEU A 31 -37.03 -8.91 -8.49
CA LEU A 31 -36.13 -9.91 -7.91
C LEU A 31 -35.50 -9.35 -6.64
N ILE A 32 -35.65 -10.06 -5.52
CA ILE A 32 -35.22 -9.60 -4.20
C ILE A 32 -33.85 -10.17 -3.82
N PHE A 33 -32.96 -9.28 -3.38
CA PHE A 33 -31.63 -9.57 -2.86
C PHE A 33 -31.61 -9.24 -1.36
N PRO A 34 -31.74 -10.24 -0.47
CA PRO A 34 -31.72 -9.99 0.96
C PRO A 34 -30.32 -9.54 1.42
N ILE A 35 -30.26 -8.51 2.26
CA ILE A 35 -29.02 -7.96 2.80
C ILE A 35 -28.88 -8.45 4.25
N ARG A 36 -27.77 -9.12 4.54
CA ARG A 36 -27.46 -9.64 5.88
C ARG A 36 -26.38 -8.81 6.55
N ASP A 37 -26.51 -8.65 7.86
CA ASP A 37 -25.45 -8.10 8.68
C ASP A 37 -24.34 -9.13 8.98
N ARG A 38 -23.35 -8.72 9.75
CA ARG A 38 -22.19 -9.55 10.12
C ARG A 38 -22.53 -10.82 10.92
N LEU A 39 -23.72 -10.86 11.53
CA LEU A 39 -24.27 -11.96 12.32
C LEU A 39 -25.22 -12.83 11.50
N GLY A 40 -25.52 -12.48 10.25
CA GLY A 40 -26.42 -13.21 9.36
C GLY A 40 -27.88 -12.79 9.47
N ARG A 41 -28.19 -11.72 10.20
CA ARG A 41 -29.55 -11.19 10.37
C ARG A 41 -29.94 -10.40 9.13
N TYR A 42 -31.17 -10.57 8.64
CA TYR A 42 -31.70 -9.75 7.55
C TYR A 42 -31.98 -8.34 8.04
N ILE A 43 -31.35 -7.35 7.41
CA ILE A 43 -31.44 -5.95 7.83
C ILE A 43 -32.00 -5.03 6.74
N GLY A 44 -31.95 -5.46 5.48
CA GLY A 44 -32.48 -4.70 4.36
C GLY A 44 -32.65 -5.57 3.12
N LEU A 45 -33.18 -4.98 2.07
CA LEU A 45 -33.44 -5.62 0.79
C LEU A 45 -32.89 -4.74 -0.35
N GLY A 46 -32.28 -5.39 -1.34
CA GLY A 46 -32.12 -4.87 -2.69
C GLY A 46 -33.20 -5.47 -3.60
N GLY A 47 -33.60 -4.75 -4.64
CA GLY A 47 -34.64 -5.18 -5.57
C GLY A 47 -34.32 -4.75 -6.99
N ARG A 48 -34.33 -5.69 -7.95
CA ARG A 48 -34.14 -5.42 -9.37
C ARG A 48 -35.42 -5.69 -10.15
N VAL A 49 -35.84 -4.76 -11.00
CA VAL A 49 -37.00 -4.96 -11.89
C VAL A 49 -36.75 -6.06 -12.91
N PHE A 50 -37.81 -6.72 -13.38
CA PHE A 50 -37.75 -7.67 -14.49
C PHE A 50 -37.87 -6.99 -15.86
N ASP A 51 -38.48 -5.81 -15.89
CA ASP A 51 -38.79 -5.02 -17.08
C ASP A 51 -37.96 -3.71 -17.11
N ASP A 52 -38.38 -2.74 -17.92
CA ASP A 52 -37.72 -1.43 -18.04
C ASP A 52 -38.19 -0.40 -17.00
N SER A 53 -38.93 -0.83 -15.96
CA SER A 53 -39.42 0.04 -14.90
C SER A 53 -38.28 0.70 -14.12
N LYS A 54 -38.43 1.98 -13.78
CA LYS A 54 -37.41 2.75 -13.03
C LYS A 54 -37.77 2.88 -11.54
N PRO A 55 -36.77 2.87 -10.63
CA PRO A 55 -35.34 2.63 -10.90
C PRO A 55 -35.04 1.14 -11.15
N LYS A 56 -34.01 0.86 -11.96
CA LYS A 56 -33.57 -0.51 -12.30
C LYS A 56 -33.23 -1.31 -11.05
N TYR A 57 -32.53 -0.66 -10.11
CA TYR A 57 -32.23 -1.18 -8.78
C TYR A 57 -32.84 -0.29 -7.71
N LEU A 58 -33.43 -0.90 -6.69
CA LEU A 58 -34.02 -0.22 -5.54
C LEU A 58 -33.47 -0.85 -4.27
N ASN A 59 -32.97 -0.03 -3.35
CA ASN A 59 -32.57 -0.48 -2.01
C ASN A 59 -33.58 -0.05 -0.96
N SER A 60 -33.59 -0.79 0.15
CA SER A 60 -34.15 -0.30 1.40
C SER A 60 -33.59 1.10 1.70
N PRO A 61 -34.42 2.00 2.26
CA PRO A 61 -33.93 3.28 2.76
C PRO A 61 -32.98 3.05 3.95
N GLU A 62 -32.39 4.12 4.48
CA GLU A 62 -31.74 4.05 5.79
C GLU A 62 -32.79 3.69 6.85
N THR A 63 -32.47 2.74 7.74
CA THR A 63 -33.36 2.31 8.83
C THR A 63 -32.54 2.14 10.12
N PRO A 64 -33.18 1.98 11.28
CA PRO A 64 -32.47 1.64 12.52
C PRO A 64 -31.67 0.33 12.44
N LEU A 65 -32.01 -0.56 11.50
CA LEU A 65 -31.34 -1.85 11.30
C LEU A 65 -30.30 -1.80 10.18
N PHE A 66 -30.43 -0.84 9.25
CA PHE A 66 -29.67 -0.82 8.00
C PHE A 66 -29.08 0.55 7.70
N HIS A 67 -27.76 0.59 7.72
CA HIS A 67 -26.97 1.74 7.33
C HIS A 67 -26.10 1.40 6.12
N LYS A 68 -26.44 1.94 4.94
CA LYS A 68 -25.75 1.60 3.67
C LYS A 68 -24.25 1.83 3.76
N GLY A 69 -23.87 2.93 4.39
CA GLY A 69 -22.47 3.31 4.57
C GLY A 69 -21.67 2.45 5.56
N LYS A 70 -22.27 1.47 6.23
CA LYS A 70 -21.59 0.60 7.21
C LYS A 70 -21.65 -0.88 6.89
N GLU A 71 -22.48 -1.24 5.92
CA GLU A 71 -22.76 -2.61 5.52
C GLU A 71 -22.29 -2.85 4.08
N LEU A 72 -21.99 -4.12 3.78
CA LEU A 72 -21.53 -4.58 2.48
C LEU A 72 -22.28 -5.86 2.13
N TYR A 73 -22.89 -5.89 0.95
CA TYR A 73 -23.55 -7.09 0.45
C TYR A 73 -22.50 -8.18 0.18
N GLY A 74 -22.80 -9.43 0.54
CA GLY A 74 -21.90 -10.58 0.32
C GLY A 74 -20.84 -10.78 1.42
N LEU A 75 -20.66 -9.84 2.34
CA LEU A 75 -19.63 -9.97 3.38
C LEU A 75 -19.94 -11.12 4.36
N TYR A 76 -21.21 -11.32 4.70
CA TYR A 76 -21.62 -12.44 5.54
C TYR A 76 -21.36 -13.78 4.83
N GLU A 77 -21.79 -13.89 3.58
CA GLU A 77 -21.64 -15.06 2.72
C GLU A 77 -20.16 -15.44 2.56
N LEU A 78 -19.31 -14.46 2.24
CA LEU A 78 -17.86 -14.64 2.15
C LEU A 78 -17.27 -15.25 3.43
N LYS A 79 -17.67 -14.76 4.61
CA LYS A 79 -17.18 -15.28 5.90
C LYS A 79 -17.64 -16.71 6.19
N GLN A 80 -18.74 -17.17 5.59
CA GLN A 80 -19.18 -18.56 5.73
C GLN A 80 -18.32 -19.51 4.88
N VAL A 81 -17.84 -19.03 3.73
CA VAL A 81 -17.09 -19.86 2.78
C VAL A 81 -15.58 -19.82 3.06
N CYS A 82 -15.04 -18.68 3.46
CA CYS A 82 -13.61 -18.48 3.66
C CYS A 82 -13.30 -18.08 5.11
N ARG A 83 -12.63 -18.98 5.85
CA ARG A 83 -12.16 -18.69 7.23
C ARG A 83 -11.00 -17.69 7.25
N GLU A 84 -10.05 -17.86 6.33
CA GLU A 84 -8.95 -16.94 6.10
C GLU A 84 -9.14 -16.31 4.73
N ILE A 85 -9.29 -14.98 4.70
CA ILE A 85 -9.64 -14.25 3.48
C ILE A 85 -8.39 -13.52 2.98
N PRO A 86 -7.65 -14.08 1.99
CA PRO A 86 -6.41 -13.48 1.52
C PRO A 86 -6.64 -12.15 0.79
N LEU A 87 -7.81 -12.01 0.17
CA LEU A 87 -8.21 -10.86 -0.64
C LEU A 87 -9.73 -10.68 -0.55
N ILE A 88 -10.18 -9.43 -0.52
CA ILE A 88 -11.58 -9.08 -0.78
C ILE A 88 -11.66 -8.21 -2.03
N LEU A 89 -12.55 -8.57 -2.95
CA LEU A 89 -12.87 -7.80 -4.14
C LEU A 89 -14.12 -6.94 -3.86
N MET A 90 -13.98 -5.62 -3.94
CA MET A 90 -15.10 -4.69 -3.78
C MET A 90 -15.65 -4.30 -5.16
N VAL A 91 -16.93 -4.58 -5.40
CA VAL A 91 -17.68 -4.25 -6.64
C VAL A 91 -18.85 -3.30 -6.32
N GLU A 92 -19.59 -2.84 -7.33
CA GLU A 92 -20.65 -1.85 -7.13
C GLU A 92 -22.04 -2.47 -6.87
N GLY A 93 -22.35 -3.64 -7.43
CA GLY A 93 -23.69 -4.22 -7.39
C GLY A 93 -23.79 -5.62 -6.79
N TYR A 94 -24.97 -5.96 -6.25
CA TYR A 94 -25.26 -7.31 -5.73
C TYR A 94 -25.26 -8.35 -6.85
N MET A 95 -25.66 -7.95 -8.07
CA MET A 95 -25.60 -8.81 -9.26
C MET A 95 -24.17 -9.24 -9.58
N ASP A 96 -23.21 -8.32 -9.44
CA ASP A 96 -21.79 -8.63 -9.64
C ASP A 96 -21.32 -9.68 -8.64
N VAL A 97 -21.66 -9.51 -7.36
CA VAL A 97 -21.31 -10.48 -6.31
C VAL A 97 -21.91 -11.86 -6.60
N VAL A 98 -23.18 -11.93 -6.97
CA VAL A 98 -23.86 -13.21 -7.27
C VAL A 98 -23.26 -13.86 -8.51
N SER A 99 -23.00 -13.09 -9.57
CA SER A 99 -22.39 -13.59 -10.80
C SER A 99 -20.97 -14.11 -10.54
N LEU A 100 -20.13 -13.33 -9.88
CA LEU A 100 -18.78 -13.74 -9.51
C LEU A 100 -18.79 -15.01 -8.65
N ALA A 101 -19.72 -15.14 -7.70
CA ALA A 101 -19.87 -16.36 -6.92
C ALA A 101 -20.26 -17.58 -7.79
N GLN A 102 -21.13 -17.40 -8.80
CA GLN A 102 -21.48 -18.45 -9.76
C GLN A 102 -20.25 -18.95 -10.55
N PHE A 103 -19.29 -18.05 -10.82
CA PHE A 103 -18.02 -18.36 -11.47
C PHE A 103 -16.89 -18.68 -10.47
N GLU A 104 -17.23 -19.12 -9.25
CA GLU A 104 -16.27 -19.53 -8.21
C GLU A 104 -15.27 -18.43 -7.80
N VAL A 105 -15.72 -17.18 -7.78
CA VAL A 105 -15.01 -16.02 -7.22
C VAL A 105 -15.79 -15.55 -5.97
N PRO A 106 -15.77 -16.31 -4.85
CA PRO A 106 -16.67 -16.10 -3.72
C PRO A 106 -16.29 -14.93 -2.81
N TYR A 107 -15.17 -14.26 -3.09
CA TYR A 107 -14.60 -13.19 -2.27
C TYR A 107 -14.97 -11.77 -2.73
N ALA A 108 -16.04 -11.65 -3.51
CA ALA A 108 -16.63 -10.38 -3.92
C ALA A 108 -17.62 -9.85 -2.87
N VAL A 109 -17.61 -8.54 -2.64
CA VAL A 109 -18.61 -7.82 -1.84
C VAL A 109 -19.02 -6.53 -2.56
N ALA A 110 -20.23 -6.04 -2.31
CA ALA A 110 -20.71 -4.82 -2.96
C ALA A 110 -21.09 -3.71 -1.98
N SER A 111 -20.85 -2.46 -2.40
CA SER A 111 -21.51 -1.30 -1.78
C SER A 111 -23.01 -1.31 -2.12
N LEU A 112 -23.81 -0.56 -1.36
CA LEU A 112 -25.27 -0.63 -1.41
C LEU A 112 -25.88 0.62 -2.05
N GLY A 113 -25.38 0.97 -3.24
CA GLY A 113 -25.81 2.15 -4.00
C GLY A 113 -25.28 3.47 -3.41
N THR A 114 -24.11 3.42 -2.78
CA THR A 114 -23.40 4.58 -2.24
C THR A 114 -21.93 4.52 -2.65
N ALA A 115 -21.27 5.68 -2.70
CA ALA A 115 -19.81 5.70 -2.75
C ALA A 115 -19.23 4.92 -1.55
N THR A 116 -18.08 4.29 -1.77
CA THR A 116 -17.36 3.56 -0.73
C THR A 116 -17.04 4.47 0.44
N THR A 117 -17.42 4.07 1.65
CA THR A 117 -17.19 4.84 2.87
C THR A 117 -15.94 4.38 3.61
N SER A 118 -15.44 5.22 4.52
CA SER A 118 -14.34 4.87 5.43
C SER A 118 -14.70 3.74 6.38
N ASP A 119 -15.96 3.68 6.83
CA ASP A 119 -16.48 2.60 7.67
C ASP A 119 -16.45 1.25 6.94
N GLN A 120 -16.80 1.23 5.64
CA GLN A 120 -16.71 0.03 4.80
C GLN A 120 -15.27 -0.41 4.57
N ILE A 121 -14.35 0.52 4.25
CA ILE A 121 -12.93 0.21 4.06
C ILE A 121 -12.32 -0.37 5.35
N GLN A 122 -12.57 0.28 6.49
CA GLN A 122 -12.09 -0.20 7.79
C GLN A 122 -12.71 -1.55 8.17
N LEU A 123 -13.99 -1.76 7.85
CA LEU A 123 -14.64 -3.06 8.03
C LEU A 123 -13.91 -4.15 7.24
N LEU A 124 -13.65 -3.93 5.96
CA LEU A 124 -12.97 -4.90 5.11
C LEU A 124 -11.55 -5.23 5.61
N PHE A 125 -10.79 -4.22 6.02
CA PHE A 125 -9.44 -4.44 6.55
C PHE A 125 -9.37 -5.16 7.90
N ARG A 126 -10.50 -5.36 8.59
CA ARG A 126 -10.56 -6.28 9.75
C ARG A 126 -10.58 -7.75 9.34
N HIS A 127 -10.90 -8.04 8.08
CA HIS A 127 -11.06 -9.40 7.56
C HIS A 127 -9.92 -9.81 6.63
N THR A 128 -9.27 -8.85 5.98
CA THR A 128 -8.16 -9.10 5.04
C THR A 128 -7.10 -8.02 5.13
N LYS A 129 -5.89 -8.33 4.64
CA LYS A 129 -4.82 -7.34 4.40
C LYS A 129 -4.86 -6.75 3.00
N GLN A 130 -5.60 -7.35 2.07
CA GLN A 130 -5.65 -6.90 0.69
C GLN A 130 -7.10 -6.67 0.23
N ILE A 131 -7.37 -5.46 -0.24
CA ILE A 131 -8.64 -5.10 -0.87
C ILE A 131 -8.33 -4.68 -2.31
N VAL A 132 -9.10 -5.20 -3.27
CA VAL A 132 -9.10 -4.74 -4.66
C VAL A 132 -10.46 -4.13 -4.93
N CYS A 133 -10.51 -2.84 -5.25
CA CYS A 133 -11.73 -2.20 -5.71
C CYS A 133 -11.82 -2.31 -7.23
N CYS A 134 -12.89 -2.92 -7.73
CA CYS A 134 -13.19 -3.07 -9.15
C CYS A 134 -14.17 -1.99 -9.59
N TYR A 135 -13.79 -1.24 -10.61
CA TYR A 135 -14.61 -0.20 -11.23
C TYR A 135 -14.70 -0.41 -12.73
N ASP A 136 -15.77 0.10 -13.32
CA ASP A 136 -15.93 0.18 -14.75
C ASP A 136 -14.83 1.09 -15.35
N GLY A 137 -14.40 0.81 -16.59
CA GLY A 137 -13.31 1.53 -17.27
C GLY A 137 -13.60 2.99 -17.63
N ASP A 138 -14.86 3.41 -17.47
CA ASP A 138 -15.36 4.72 -17.86
C ASP A 138 -14.93 5.86 -16.91
N GLN A 139 -15.38 7.08 -17.20
CA GLN A 139 -15.04 8.24 -16.37
C GLN A 139 -15.76 8.23 -15.01
N ALA A 140 -16.93 7.61 -14.91
CA ALA A 140 -17.67 7.50 -13.66
C ALA A 140 -16.93 6.55 -12.70
N GLY A 141 -16.49 5.39 -13.19
CA GLY A 141 -15.68 4.43 -12.46
C GLY A 141 -14.34 5.02 -11.99
N LYS A 142 -13.63 5.77 -12.85
CA LYS A 142 -12.41 6.50 -12.45
C LYS A 142 -12.66 7.53 -11.35
N THR A 143 -13.79 8.25 -11.42
CA THR A 143 -14.18 9.21 -10.38
C THR A 143 -14.52 8.50 -9.07
N ALA A 144 -15.21 7.38 -9.12
CA ALA A 144 -15.54 6.55 -7.96
C ALA A 144 -14.29 5.94 -7.31
N ALA A 145 -13.34 5.48 -8.12
CA ALA A 145 -12.04 5.01 -7.67
C ALA A 145 -11.26 6.11 -6.93
N TRP A 146 -11.22 7.32 -7.49
CA TRP A 146 -10.54 8.46 -6.84
C TRP A 146 -11.17 8.85 -5.49
N ARG A 147 -12.51 8.85 -5.41
CA ARG A 147 -13.23 9.07 -4.15
C ARG A 147 -12.91 7.99 -3.12
N SER A 148 -12.83 6.74 -3.54
CA SER A 148 -12.53 5.61 -2.66
C SER A 148 -11.07 5.65 -2.17
N LEU A 149 -10.14 6.05 -3.05
CA LEU A 149 -8.75 6.31 -2.69
C LEU A 149 -8.64 7.39 -1.60
N THR A 150 -9.23 8.57 -1.84
CA THR A 150 -9.15 9.69 -0.90
C THR A 150 -9.83 9.40 0.43
N THR A 151 -10.95 8.66 0.41
CA THR A 151 -11.64 8.16 1.62
C THR A 151 -10.78 7.18 2.41
N ALA A 152 -9.93 6.39 1.74
CA ALA A 152 -9.09 5.39 2.40
C ALA A 152 -7.86 5.99 3.09
N LEU A 153 -7.28 7.08 2.56
CA LEU A 153 -5.99 7.62 3.01
C LEU A 153 -5.86 7.77 4.54
N PRO A 154 -6.86 8.34 5.26
CA PRO A 154 -6.74 8.52 6.72
C PRO A 154 -6.78 7.22 7.53
N HIS A 155 -7.26 6.13 6.93
CA HIS A 155 -7.55 4.89 7.65
C HIS A 155 -6.58 3.75 7.31
N LEU A 156 -5.72 3.94 6.31
CA LEU A 156 -4.72 2.98 5.90
C LEU A 156 -3.58 2.88 6.90
N LYS A 157 -3.17 1.65 7.18
CA LYS A 157 -2.08 1.29 8.08
C LYS A 157 -1.01 0.50 7.34
N ALA A 158 0.21 0.48 7.86
CA ALA A 158 1.27 -0.38 7.36
C ALA A 158 0.80 -1.85 7.24
N GLY A 159 1.15 -2.48 6.12
CA GLY A 159 0.76 -3.86 5.79
C GLY A 159 -0.67 -4.03 5.25
N GLN A 160 -1.45 -2.95 5.11
CA GLN A 160 -2.71 -2.97 4.36
C GLN A 160 -2.47 -2.56 2.90
N MET A 161 -3.00 -3.35 1.98
CA MET A 161 -2.89 -3.12 0.54
C MET A 161 -4.27 -2.79 -0.03
N LEU A 162 -4.44 -1.56 -0.51
CA LEU A 162 -5.58 -1.17 -1.34
C LEU A 162 -5.13 -1.10 -2.80
N LYS A 163 -5.88 -1.76 -3.69
CA LYS A 163 -5.63 -1.78 -5.13
C LYS A 163 -6.88 -1.41 -5.92
N PHE A 164 -6.68 -0.97 -7.16
CA PHE A 164 -7.72 -0.51 -8.07
C PHE A 164 -7.63 -1.29 -9.38
N MET A 165 -8.70 -2.01 -9.70
CA MET A 165 -8.89 -2.75 -10.94
C MET A 165 -9.89 -1.98 -11.79
N PHE A 166 -9.52 -1.71 -13.05
CA PHE A 166 -10.39 -1.07 -14.03
C PHE A 166 -10.67 -2.07 -15.14
N LEU A 167 -11.94 -2.37 -15.36
CA LEU A 167 -12.36 -3.22 -16.47
C LEU A 167 -12.25 -2.47 -17.80
N PRO A 168 -12.17 -3.17 -18.95
CA PRO A 168 -12.29 -2.52 -20.25
C PRO A 168 -13.62 -1.76 -20.39
N ASP A 169 -13.65 -0.79 -21.30
CA ASP A 169 -14.86 -0.02 -21.56
C ASP A 169 -16.04 -0.94 -21.88
N GLN A 170 -17.22 -0.58 -21.36
CA GLN A 170 -18.49 -1.31 -21.53
C GLN A 170 -18.60 -2.64 -20.78
N HIS A 171 -17.59 -3.01 -19.97
CA HIS A 171 -17.67 -4.18 -19.10
C HIS A 171 -17.85 -3.80 -17.62
N ASP A 172 -18.86 -4.41 -17.01
CA ASP A 172 -19.00 -4.58 -15.55
C ASP A 172 -18.47 -5.98 -15.13
N PRO A 173 -18.33 -6.28 -13.83
CA PRO A 173 -17.84 -7.58 -13.40
C PRO A 173 -18.67 -8.77 -13.91
N ASP A 174 -20.00 -8.64 -13.97
CA ASP A 174 -20.91 -9.68 -14.48
C ASP A 174 -20.65 -10.00 -15.96
N SER A 175 -20.65 -8.98 -16.83
CA SER A 175 -20.43 -9.15 -18.26
C SER A 175 -19.00 -9.60 -18.58
N TYR A 176 -17.99 -9.09 -17.86
CA TYR A 176 -16.60 -9.48 -18.08
C TYR A 176 -16.38 -10.96 -17.75
N ILE A 177 -16.78 -11.41 -16.56
CA ILE A 177 -16.51 -12.80 -16.16
C ILE A 177 -17.26 -13.81 -17.03
N ARG A 178 -18.44 -13.45 -17.54
CA ARG A 178 -19.16 -14.28 -18.52
C ARG A 178 -18.44 -14.36 -19.87
N ALA A 179 -17.86 -13.26 -20.31
CA ALA A 179 -17.19 -13.18 -21.62
C ALA A 179 -15.82 -13.85 -21.62
N TYR A 180 -15.02 -13.65 -20.57
CA TYR A 180 -13.62 -14.09 -20.52
C TYR A 180 -13.34 -15.20 -19.50
N GLY A 181 -14.28 -15.47 -18.59
CA GLY A 181 -14.13 -16.51 -17.58
C GLY A 181 -13.26 -16.12 -16.38
N LYS A 182 -13.18 -17.04 -15.43
CA LYS A 182 -12.51 -16.85 -14.13
C LYS A 182 -11.01 -16.55 -14.25
N LEU A 183 -10.29 -17.27 -15.11
CA LEU A 183 -8.83 -17.17 -15.20
C LEU A 183 -8.37 -15.77 -15.64
N ASP A 184 -9.02 -15.22 -16.67
CA ASP A 184 -8.76 -13.87 -17.16
C ASP A 184 -9.20 -12.81 -16.15
N PHE A 185 -10.35 -13.02 -15.48
CA PHE A 185 -10.79 -12.12 -14.41
C PHE A 185 -9.79 -12.06 -13.25
N GLU A 186 -9.27 -13.20 -12.80
CA GLU A 186 -8.23 -13.23 -11.77
C GLU A 186 -6.90 -12.65 -12.24
N ALA A 187 -6.60 -12.71 -13.55
CA ALA A 187 -5.44 -12.04 -14.10
C ALA A 187 -5.57 -10.51 -13.99
N GLN A 188 -6.77 -9.95 -14.24
CA GLN A 188 -7.04 -8.53 -14.01
C GLN A 188 -6.90 -8.15 -12.54
N ILE A 189 -7.37 -8.99 -11.62
CA ILE A 189 -7.19 -8.78 -10.16
C ILE A 189 -5.69 -8.71 -9.80
N ARG A 190 -4.87 -9.60 -10.36
CA ARG A 190 -3.42 -9.60 -10.12
C ARG A 190 -2.74 -8.36 -10.70
N ALA A 191 -3.20 -7.88 -11.85
CA ALA A 191 -2.70 -6.68 -12.52
C ALA A 191 -3.23 -5.36 -11.94
N ALA A 192 -4.13 -5.40 -10.96
CA ALA A 192 -4.72 -4.21 -10.34
C ALA A 192 -3.64 -3.24 -9.81
N LEU A 193 -3.84 -1.95 -10.07
CA LEU A 193 -2.92 -0.88 -9.69
C LEU A 193 -2.87 -0.74 -8.18
N SER A 194 -1.68 -0.59 -7.61
CA SER A 194 -1.56 -0.25 -6.20
C SER A 194 -2.09 1.16 -5.93
N LEU A 195 -2.54 1.46 -4.70
CA LEU A 195 -2.95 2.81 -4.33
C LEU A 195 -1.88 3.87 -4.65
N PRO A 196 -0.60 3.69 -4.28
CA PRO A 196 0.45 4.65 -4.64
C PRO A 196 0.56 4.88 -6.15
N ASP A 197 0.52 3.81 -6.95
CA ASP A 197 0.63 3.92 -8.42
C ASP A 197 -0.59 4.62 -9.01
N PHE A 198 -1.80 4.27 -8.58
CA PHE A 198 -3.03 4.92 -9.04
C PHE A 198 -3.07 6.40 -8.66
N LEU A 199 -2.61 6.75 -7.44
CA LEU A 199 -2.47 8.14 -7.00
C LEU A 199 -1.53 8.92 -7.90
N MET A 200 -0.32 8.38 -8.14
CA MET A 200 0.69 9.02 -8.99
C MET A 200 0.23 9.17 -10.44
N GLN A 201 -0.36 8.12 -11.02
CA GLN A 201 -0.86 8.15 -12.40
C GLN A 201 -1.96 9.20 -12.58
N THR A 202 -2.91 9.26 -11.66
CA THR A 202 -4.03 10.22 -11.72
C THR A 202 -3.52 11.65 -11.60
N LEU A 203 -2.69 11.94 -10.59
CA LEU A 203 -2.16 13.29 -10.39
C LEU A 203 -1.30 13.77 -11.57
N LYS A 204 -0.52 12.89 -12.20
CA LYS A 204 0.24 13.25 -13.40
C LYS A 204 -0.65 13.55 -14.60
N ARG A 205 -1.68 12.73 -14.81
CA ARG A 205 -2.64 12.94 -15.90
C ARG A 205 -3.35 14.28 -15.75
N ASP A 206 -3.73 14.63 -14.53
CA ASP A 206 -4.48 15.86 -14.24
C ASP A 206 -3.55 17.10 -14.25
N ASN A 207 -2.23 16.92 -14.14
CA ASN A 207 -1.22 17.99 -14.12
C ASN A 207 -0.02 17.66 -15.06
N PRO A 208 -0.22 17.55 -16.39
CA PRO A 208 0.79 17.01 -17.31
C PRO A 208 2.06 17.88 -17.39
N ASP A 209 1.90 19.21 -17.37
CA ASP A 209 3.01 20.17 -17.47
C ASP A 209 3.22 20.99 -16.18
N ASP A 210 2.28 20.92 -15.23
CA ASP A 210 2.37 21.64 -13.96
C ASP A 210 2.92 20.76 -12.83
N LYS A 211 4.25 20.68 -12.78
CA LYS A 211 4.96 19.95 -11.72
C LYS A 211 4.71 20.54 -10.34
N ALA A 212 4.44 21.84 -10.22
CA ALA A 212 4.21 22.46 -8.93
C ALA A 212 2.83 22.06 -8.38
N ALA A 213 1.79 22.11 -9.20
CA ALA A 213 0.45 21.64 -8.84
C ALA A 213 0.43 20.13 -8.53
N PHE A 214 1.12 19.32 -9.35
CA PHE A 214 1.29 17.88 -9.09
C PHE A 214 1.87 17.63 -7.69
N VAL A 215 3.00 18.27 -7.37
CA VAL A 215 3.67 18.08 -6.07
C VAL A 215 2.77 18.53 -4.93
N GLN A 216 2.17 19.71 -5.04
CA GLN A 216 1.32 20.27 -4.00
C GLN A 216 0.13 19.35 -3.68
N GLN A 217 -0.58 18.88 -4.71
CA GLN A 217 -1.70 17.95 -4.54
C GLN A 217 -1.24 16.62 -3.93
N ALA A 218 -0.13 16.07 -4.42
CA ALA A 218 0.39 14.80 -3.92
C ALA A 218 0.79 14.86 -2.45
N ILE A 219 1.42 15.96 -2.02
CA ILE A 219 1.75 16.17 -0.61
C ILE A 219 0.48 16.32 0.24
N THR A 220 -0.48 17.13 -0.21
CA THR A 220 -1.74 17.31 0.54
C THR A 220 -2.45 15.98 0.77
N LEU A 221 -2.43 15.08 -0.21
CA LEU A 221 -2.97 13.73 -0.06
C LEU A 221 -2.11 12.84 0.85
N ALA A 222 -0.79 12.87 0.69
CA ALA A 222 0.11 12.10 1.57
C ALA A 222 0.00 12.54 3.05
N GLU A 223 -0.26 13.82 3.32
CA GLU A 223 -0.49 14.37 4.67
C GLU A 223 -1.78 13.86 5.32
N GLN A 224 -2.72 13.33 4.55
CA GLN A 224 -3.93 12.68 5.08
C GLN A 224 -3.63 11.29 5.63
N VAL A 225 -2.52 10.66 5.21
CA VAL A 225 -2.13 9.34 5.70
C VAL A 225 -1.57 9.46 7.11
N ASN A 226 -2.25 8.81 8.06
CA ASN A 226 -1.88 8.81 9.48
C ASN A 226 -0.68 7.91 9.79
N ASP A 227 -0.45 6.88 8.98
CA ASP A 227 0.68 5.96 9.13
C ASP A 227 1.97 6.59 8.55
N GLU A 228 2.97 6.80 9.41
CA GLU A 228 4.21 7.49 9.04
C GLU A 228 5.03 6.74 7.98
N ILE A 229 4.98 5.41 7.98
CA ILE A 229 5.73 4.59 7.03
C ILE A 229 5.09 4.72 5.65
N LEU A 230 3.77 4.52 5.57
CA LEU A 230 3.04 4.65 4.31
C LEU A 230 3.10 6.09 3.76
N GLN A 231 2.98 7.09 4.62
CA GLN A 231 3.18 8.49 4.25
C GLN A 231 4.59 8.72 3.69
N GLY A 232 5.63 8.17 4.34
CA GLY A 232 7.01 8.23 3.86
C GLY A 232 7.18 7.65 2.46
N ILE A 233 6.62 6.45 2.22
CA ILE A 233 6.65 5.78 0.92
C ILE A 233 5.98 6.65 -0.16
N LEU A 234 4.80 7.22 0.12
CA LEU A 234 4.10 8.08 -0.83
C LEU A 234 4.94 9.33 -1.15
N LEU A 235 5.51 9.98 -0.15
CA LEU A 235 6.32 11.18 -0.35
C LEU A 235 7.63 10.89 -1.09
N ASP A 236 8.25 9.72 -0.87
CA ASP A 236 9.43 9.29 -1.62
C ASP A 236 9.08 9.03 -3.09
N GLN A 237 7.91 8.46 -3.38
CA GLN A 237 7.43 8.36 -4.76
C GLN A 237 7.20 9.73 -5.40
N VAL A 238 6.60 10.69 -4.67
CA VAL A 238 6.44 12.06 -5.16
C VAL A 238 7.80 12.68 -5.48
N ALA A 239 8.76 12.56 -4.56
CA ALA A 239 10.12 13.06 -4.74
C ALA A 239 10.78 12.46 -6.00
N TYR A 240 10.65 11.15 -6.19
CA TYR A 240 11.13 10.46 -7.39
C TYR A 240 10.52 11.06 -8.68
N GLN A 241 9.21 11.32 -8.70
CA GLN A 241 8.54 11.88 -9.90
C GLN A 241 9.02 13.28 -10.27
N VAL A 242 9.43 14.09 -9.28
CA VAL A 242 9.97 15.43 -9.53
C VAL A 242 11.49 15.52 -9.50
N ARG A 243 12.17 14.37 -9.55
CA ARG A 243 13.65 14.28 -9.58
C ARG A 243 14.31 14.91 -8.35
N LEU A 244 13.68 14.76 -7.19
CA LEU A 244 14.24 15.11 -5.88
C LEU A 244 14.66 13.84 -5.15
N ASN A 245 15.68 13.95 -4.30
CA ASN A 245 16.37 12.76 -3.76
C ASN A 245 15.64 12.11 -2.58
N SER A 246 14.68 12.81 -1.94
CA SER A 246 13.93 12.25 -0.81
C SER A 246 12.68 13.06 -0.48
N ALA A 247 11.76 12.44 0.25
CA ALA A 247 10.65 13.12 0.94
C ALA A 247 11.12 14.31 1.80
N ALA A 248 12.31 14.21 2.42
CA ALA A 248 12.85 15.29 3.27
C ALA A 248 13.25 16.54 2.45
N GLU A 249 13.82 16.34 1.27
CA GLU A 249 14.16 17.42 0.34
C GLU A 249 12.91 18.06 -0.26
N LEU A 250 11.91 17.24 -0.61
CA LEU A 250 10.58 17.70 -1.01
C LEU A 250 9.95 18.59 0.07
N LYS A 251 9.90 18.11 1.32
CA LYS A 251 9.35 18.86 2.46
C LYS A 251 10.05 20.22 2.66
N LYS A 252 11.38 20.24 2.51
CA LYS A 252 12.20 21.45 2.66
C LYS A 252 12.03 22.44 1.52
N LYS A 253 11.93 21.96 0.27
CA LYS A 253 11.84 22.81 -0.92
C LYS A 253 10.48 23.49 -1.07
N PHE A 254 9.41 22.86 -0.59
CA PHE A 254 8.03 23.36 -0.70
C PHE A 254 7.50 24.03 0.57
N ASN A 255 8.36 24.33 1.56
CA ASN A 255 7.99 25.03 2.81
C ASN A 255 6.74 24.46 3.52
N LEU A 256 6.55 23.14 3.46
CA LEU A 256 5.38 22.53 4.06
C LEU A 256 5.52 22.62 5.57
N LYS A 257 4.51 23.19 6.22
CA LYS A 257 4.46 23.33 7.67
C LYS A 257 4.60 21.93 8.26
N GLN A 258 5.71 21.70 8.96
CA GLN A 258 5.80 20.58 9.88
C GLN A 258 4.59 20.70 10.82
N ARG A 259 3.67 19.73 10.78
CA ARG A 259 2.75 19.51 11.89
C ARG A 259 3.63 19.19 13.08
N THR A 260 3.88 20.21 13.90
CA THR A 260 4.64 20.08 15.13
C THR A 260 3.80 19.30 16.11
N SER A 261 4.03 17.99 16.17
CA SER A 261 3.84 17.22 17.40
C SER A 261 5.13 16.46 17.66
N HIS A 262 5.87 17.01 18.64
CA HIS A 262 7.01 16.45 19.39
C HIS A 262 8.43 16.44 18.76
N ALA A 263 9.23 17.40 19.28
CA ALA A 263 10.66 17.31 19.63
C ALA A 263 11.70 17.11 18.49
N PRO A 264 12.96 17.57 18.66
CA PRO A 264 13.83 17.91 17.54
C PRO A 264 14.38 16.68 16.81
N MET A 265 13.94 16.47 15.57
CA MET A 265 14.32 15.37 14.67
C MET A 265 15.66 15.61 13.95
N ARG A 266 16.71 15.99 14.69
CA ARG A 266 18.10 15.99 14.18
C ARG A 266 18.88 14.74 14.58
N ALA A 267 18.27 13.86 15.41
CA ALA A 267 18.88 12.65 15.95
C ALA A 267 18.55 11.35 15.19
N GLN A 268 17.52 11.31 14.33
CA GLN A 268 17.02 10.06 13.73
C GLN A 268 17.72 9.64 12.42
N THR A 269 18.25 10.56 11.62
CA THR A 269 18.97 10.21 10.36
C THR A 269 20.33 9.59 10.62
N THR A 270 21.05 10.07 11.64
CA THR A 270 22.28 9.44 12.13
C THR A 270 21.99 8.07 12.72
N ASP A 271 20.87 7.91 13.44
CA ASP A 271 20.54 6.63 14.08
C ASP A 271 20.22 5.53 13.04
N ARG A 272 19.51 5.87 11.96
CA ARG A 272 19.28 4.94 10.83
C ARG A 272 20.58 4.57 10.10
N GLN A 273 21.47 5.53 9.84
CA GLN A 273 22.79 5.25 9.23
C GLN A 273 23.64 4.30 10.09
N HIS A 274 23.69 4.57 11.40
CA HIS A 274 24.43 3.74 12.32
C HIS A 274 23.76 2.38 12.54
N TYR A 275 22.42 2.31 12.49
CA TYR A 275 21.69 1.06 12.56
C TYR A 275 21.98 0.17 11.34
N THR A 276 21.82 0.68 10.11
CA THR A 276 22.05 -0.12 8.89
C THR A 276 23.50 -0.60 8.80
N MET A 277 24.48 0.24 9.17
CA MET A 277 25.88 -0.17 9.24
C MET A 277 26.12 -1.26 10.29
N ARG A 278 25.56 -1.09 11.50
CA ARG A 278 25.66 -2.09 12.58
C ARG A 278 25.00 -3.41 12.19
N LEU A 279 23.82 -3.35 11.55
CA LEU A 279 23.07 -4.50 11.07
C LEU A 279 23.86 -5.28 10.01
N ALA A 280 24.42 -4.59 9.00
CA ALA A 280 25.25 -5.24 7.98
C ALA A 280 26.44 -5.99 8.58
N ILE A 281 27.16 -5.35 9.52
CA ILE A 281 28.30 -5.98 10.21
C ILE A 281 27.83 -7.18 11.05
N ALA A 282 26.74 -7.04 11.80
CA ALA A 282 26.23 -8.11 12.65
C ALA A 282 25.77 -9.32 11.82
N LEU A 283 25.02 -9.10 10.73
CA LEU A 283 24.56 -10.18 9.84
C LEU A 283 25.73 -10.91 9.21
N LEU A 284 26.77 -10.19 8.75
CA LEU A 284 27.97 -10.81 8.18
C LEU A 284 28.77 -11.60 9.23
N LEU A 285 28.86 -11.12 10.47
CA LEU A 285 29.54 -11.85 11.54
C LEU A 285 28.79 -13.11 11.96
N GLN A 286 27.45 -13.05 12.01
CA GLN A 286 26.59 -14.18 12.40
C GLN A 286 26.45 -15.20 11.27
N THR A 287 26.47 -14.74 10.01
CA THR A 287 26.40 -15.59 8.82
C THR A 287 27.50 -15.21 7.83
N PRO A 288 28.78 -15.61 8.07
CA PRO A 288 29.92 -15.21 7.22
C PRO A 288 29.80 -15.60 5.75
N ASN A 289 29.06 -16.67 5.45
CA ASN A 289 28.86 -17.13 4.08
C ASN A 289 28.13 -16.11 3.20
N LEU A 290 27.48 -15.10 3.79
CA LEU A 290 26.88 -13.98 3.06
C LEU A 290 27.89 -13.17 2.26
N GLY A 291 29.16 -13.15 2.68
CA GLY A 291 30.23 -12.45 1.98
C GLY A 291 30.84 -13.22 0.81
N TYR A 292 30.59 -14.53 0.72
CA TYR A 292 31.23 -15.40 -0.26
C TYR A 292 30.89 -15.00 -1.69
N GLN A 293 31.90 -14.89 -2.55
CA GLN A 293 31.79 -14.49 -3.96
C GLN A 293 31.14 -13.12 -4.21
N LEU A 294 31.00 -12.26 -3.18
CA LEU A 294 30.51 -10.90 -3.40
C LEU A 294 31.54 -10.02 -4.13
N PRO A 295 31.10 -9.17 -5.08
CA PRO A 295 31.96 -8.19 -5.72
C PRO A 295 32.69 -7.31 -4.69
N LYS A 296 33.92 -6.90 -5.01
CA LYS A 296 34.73 -6.09 -4.11
C LYS A 296 34.06 -4.73 -3.85
N GLN A 297 33.74 -4.48 -2.58
CA GLN A 297 33.06 -3.26 -2.14
C GLN A 297 34.07 -2.18 -1.68
N THR A 298 34.96 -1.76 -2.58
CA THR A 298 36.03 -0.78 -2.27
C THR A 298 35.50 0.57 -1.78
N VAL A 299 34.26 0.90 -2.11
CA VAL A 299 33.62 2.18 -1.78
C VAL A 299 33.29 2.34 -0.29
N LEU A 300 33.13 1.23 0.45
CA LEU A 300 32.64 1.25 1.83
C LEU A 300 33.66 1.85 2.82
N SER A 301 34.96 1.77 2.52
CA SER A 301 35.99 2.39 3.36
C SER A 301 36.00 3.92 3.29
N TYR A 302 35.42 4.50 2.23
CA TYR A 302 35.36 5.94 1.99
C TYR A 302 34.05 6.58 2.48
N LEU A 303 33.09 5.77 2.93
CA LEU A 303 31.86 6.25 3.56
C LEU A 303 32.18 7.00 4.85
N LYS A 304 31.62 8.21 5.00
CA LYS A 304 31.65 8.99 6.25
C LYS A 304 30.67 8.44 7.30
N ILE A 305 30.58 7.10 7.43
CA ILE A 305 29.75 6.38 8.40
C ILE A 305 30.66 5.49 9.26
N ARG A 306 30.55 5.60 10.58
CA ARG A 306 31.30 4.76 11.53
C ARG A 306 31.00 3.28 11.28
N GLY A 307 32.05 2.48 11.02
CA GLY A 307 31.95 1.05 10.75
C GLY A 307 32.23 0.65 9.29
N GLY A 308 32.31 1.60 8.36
CA GLY A 308 32.55 1.31 6.94
C GLY A 308 33.86 0.57 6.68
N SER A 309 34.95 0.95 7.34
CA SER A 309 36.25 0.26 7.24
C SER A 309 36.21 -1.17 7.79
N LEU A 310 35.51 -1.40 8.90
CA LEU A 310 35.34 -2.72 9.49
C LEU A 310 34.51 -3.63 8.58
N LEU A 311 33.40 -3.13 8.04
CA LEU A 311 32.57 -3.88 7.11
C LEU A 311 33.33 -4.24 5.83
N ALA A 312 34.09 -3.30 5.26
CA ALA A 312 34.93 -3.55 4.09
C ALA A 312 35.97 -4.66 4.36
N GLN A 313 36.64 -4.61 5.51
CA GLN A 313 37.61 -5.63 5.91
C GLN A 313 36.96 -7.00 6.10
N LEU A 314 35.79 -7.07 6.75
CA LEU A 314 35.05 -8.33 6.92
C LEU A 314 34.59 -8.92 5.59
N LEU A 315 34.12 -8.07 4.66
CA LEU A 315 33.76 -8.49 3.30
C LEU A 315 34.97 -9.03 2.52
N ASP A 316 36.15 -8.43 2.68
CA ASP A 316 37.38 -8.93 2.06
C ASP A 316 37.78 -10.30 2.62
N LEU A 317 37.65 -10.52 3.94
CA LEU A 317 37.97 -11.79 4.58
C LEU A 317 37.01 -12.94 4.18
N THR A 318 35.73 -12.61 4.00
CA THR A 318 34.67 -13.58 3.69
C THR A 318 34.49 -13.85 2.19
N ARG A 319 35.09 -13.04 1.31
CA ARG A 319 34.91 -13.13 -0.15
C ARG A 319 35.39 -14.44 -0.75
N ASP A 320 36.63 -14.80 -0.44
CA ASP A 320 37.35 -15.88 -1.14
C ASP A 320 37.51 -17.13 -0.27
N ARG A 321 36.90 -17.15 0.93
CA ARG A 321 37.07 -18.21 1.93
C ARG A 321 35.79 -18.46 2.71
N HIS A 322 35.45 -19.72 2.93
CA HIS A 322 34.42 -20.10 3.90
C HIS A 322 35.03 -20.04 5.30
N ILE A 323 34.78 -18.93 6.00
CA ILE A 323 35.27 -18.67 7.36
C ILE A 323 34.06 -18.71 8.32
N ASN A 324 34.22 -19.22 9.53
CA ASN A 324 33.16 -19.17 10.54
C ASN A 324 33.29 -17.95 11.48
N THR A 325 32.25 -17.66 12.26
CA THR A 325 32.22 -16.50 13.18
C THR A 325 33.39 -16.49 14.17
N GLY A 326 33.79 -17.66 14.69
CA GLY A 326 34.91 -17.78 15.61
C GLY A 326 36.25 -17.41 14.97
N GLN A 327 36.49 -17.87 13.74
CA GLN A 327 37.68 -17.53 12.97
C GLN A 327 37.71 -16.04 12.60
N LEU A 328 36.55 -15.42 12.30
CA LEU A 328 36.46 -13.97 12.09
C LEU A 328 36.82 -13.19 13.36
N ILE A 329 36.33 -13.60 14.53
CA ILE A 329 36.71 -12.98 15.81
C ILE A 329 38.22 -13.13 16.06
N GLU A 330 38.78 -14.29 15.73
CA GLU A 330 40.18 -14.62 15.96
C GLU A 330 41.13 -13.80 15.09
N HIS A 331 40.71 -13.45 13.88
CA HIS A 331 41.46 -12.55 12.99
C HIS A 331 41.77 -11.19 13.64
N PHE A 332 40.97 -10.74 14.62
CA PHE A 332 41.18 -9.48 15.33
C PHE A 332 41.90 -9.65 16.68
N ARG A 333 42.60 -10.77 16.94
CA ARG A 333 43.32 -11.05 18.20
C ARG A 333 44.21 -9.87 18.64
N ASP A 334 44.99 -9.32 17.72
CA ASP A 334 45.97 -8.26 18.01
C ASP A 334 45.35 -6.84 17.99
N GLN A 335 44.03 -6.74 17.80
CA GLN A 335 43.28 -5.48 17.79
C GLN A 335 42.19 -5.50 18.88
N PRO A 336 42.56 -5.36 20.18
CA PRO A 336 41.66 -5.64 21.29
C PRO A 336 40.37 -4.81 21.28
N LYS A 337 40.42 -3.55 20.84
CA LYS A 337 39.23 -2.68 20.71
C LYS A 337 38.28 -3.16 19.60
N VAL A 338 38.81 -3.52 18.44
CA VAL A 338 37.99 -4.01 17.31
C VAL A 338 37.43 -5.38 17.63
N ARG A 339 38.23 -6.25 18.25
CA ARG A 339 37.81 -7.58 18.72
C ARG A 339 36.61 -7.51 19.67
N GLN A 340 36.59 -6.56 20.61
CA GLN A 340 35.44 -6.37 21.51
C GLN A 340 34.17 -5.99 20.74
N ILE A 341 34.27 -5.10 19.74
CA ILE A 341 33.14 -4.70 18.90
C ILE A 341 32.63 -5.89 18.09
N VAL A 342 33.52 -6.66 17.47
CA VAL A 342 33.18 -7.85 16.68
C VAL A 342 32.49 -8.90 17.56
N ILE A 343 33.01 -9.16 18.76
CA ILE A 343 32.37 -10.07 19.73
C ILE A 343 30.98 -9.56 20.11
N ALA A 344 30.83 -8.28 20.42
CA ALA A 344 29.54 -7.69 20.79
C ALA A 344 28.51 -7.82 19.64
N LEU A 345 28.90 -7.51 18.41
CA LEU A 345 28.02 -7.59 17.24
C LEU A 345 27.70 -9.03 16.82
N SER A 346 28.62 -9.98 17.03
CA SER A 346 28.35 -11.40 16.78
C SER A 346 27.23 -11.97 17.67
N LYS A 347 26.96 -11.34 18.82
CA LYS A 347 25.92 -11.72 19.78
C LYS A 347 24.71 -10.80 19.76
N TRP A 348 24.74 -9.75 18.93
CA TRP A 348 23.69 -8.74 18.91
C TRP A 348 22.40 -9.30 18.30
N HIS A 349 21.27 -9.09 18.99
CA HIS A 349 19.98 -9.50 18.48
C HIS A 349 19.53 -8.55 17.36
N THR A 350 19.58 -9.03 16.12
CA THR A 350 19.29 -8.25 14.91
C THR A 350 17.80 -8.03 14.67
N GLY A 351 16.93 -8.84 15.27
CA GLY A 351 15.49 -8.86 14.99
C GLY A 351 15.13 -9.34 13.58
N VAL A 352 16.10 -9.86 12.82
CA VAL A 352 15.90 -10.38 11.45
C VAL A 352 15.58 -11.86 11.50
N GLU A 353 14.49 -12.26 10.85
CA GLU A 353 14.11 -13.67 10.71
C GLU A 353 15.16 -14.44 9.90
N LEU A 354 15.46 -15.68 10.30
CA LEU A 354 16.49 -16.52 9.66
C LEU A 354 16.29 -16.68 8.14
N ALA A 355 15.03 -16.76 7.69
CA ALA A 355 14.69 -16.86 6.27
C ALA A 355 15.01 -15.58 5.48
N SER A 356 15.11 -14.43 6.15
CA SER A 356 15.26 -13.10 5.56
C SER A 356 16.67 -12.54 5.67
N VAL A 357 17.58 -13.21 6.40
CA VAL A 357 18.97 -12.77 6.65
C VAL A 357 19.71 -12.38 5.36
N GLY A 358 19.64 -13.21 4.32
CA GLY A 358 20.31 -12.92 3.05
C GLY A 358 19.74 -11.71 2.32
N CYS A 359 18.41 -11.55 2.35
CA CYS A 359 17.74 -10.42 1.74
C CYS A 359 18.07 -9.10 2.48
N GLU A 360 17.99 -9.11 3.81
CA GLU A 360 18.30 -7.94 4.65
C GLU A 360 19.77 -7.50 4.54
N PHE A 361 20.69 -8.46 4.48
CA PHE A 361 22.10 -8.15 4.27
C PHE A 361 22.34 -7.49 2.91
N LYS A 362 21.74 -8.04 1.85
CA LYS A 362 21.83 -7.46 0.50
C LYS A 362 21.23 -6.06 0.44
N SER A 363 20.06 -5.86 1.03
CA SER A 363 19.40 -4.54 1.13
C SER A 363 20.28 -3.54 1.88
N SER A 364 20.92 -3.97 2.97
CA SER A 364 21.84 -3.12 3.74
C SER A 364 23.07 -2.71 2.91
N LEU A 365 23.65 -3.62 2.14
CA LEU A 365 24.79 -3.32 1.25
C LEU A 365 24.40 -2.37 0.11
N ILE A 366 23.26 -2.60 -0.53
CA ILE A 366 22.73 -1.71 -1.58
C ILE A 366 22.54 -0.30 -1.00
N TRP A 367 21.92 -0.21 0.18
CA TRP A 367 21.69 1.06 0.84
C TRP A 367 23.00 1.80 1.16
N LEU A 368 24.02 1.10 1.68
CA LEU A 368 25.33 1.67 2.00
C LEU A 368 26.07 2.14 0.73
N ASN A 369 26.00 1.38 -0.36
CA ASN A 369 26.59 1.77 -1.63
C ASN A 369 25.90 3.00 -2.22
N ASN A 370 24.57 3.06 -2.18
CA ASN A 370 23.83 4.24 -2.61
C ASN A 370 24.19 5.46 -1.75
N LYS A 371 24.40 5.28 -0.44
CA LYS A 371 24.88 6.37 0.44
C LYS A 371 26.27 6.88 0.05
N TYR A 372 27.15 6.02 -0.45
CA TYR A 372 28.45 6.46 -0.96
C TYR A 372 28.29 7.29 -2.24
N LEU A 373 27.42 6.85 -3.17
CA LEU A 373 27.12 7.61 -4.39
C LEU A 373 26.53 8.99 -4.06
N GLU A 374 25.62 9.07 -3.07
CA GLU A 374 25.11 10.34 -2.56
C GLU A 374 26.22 11.22 -1.97
N GLN A 375 27.15 10.64 -1.19
CA GLN A 375 28.27 11.39 -0.62
C GLN A 375 29.15 11.99 -1.72
N GLN A 376 29.53 11.20 -2.73
CA GLN A 376 30.36 11.66 -3.85
C GLN A 376 29.63 12.71 -4.71
N PHE A 377 28.34 12.51 -4.97
CA PHE A 377 27.51 13.50 -5.64
C PHE A 377 27.49 14.83 -4.88
N ASN A 378 27.26 14.80 -3.56
CA ASN A 378 27.22 16.00 -2.73
C ASN A 378 28.57 16.72 -2.69
N GLU A 379 29.68 15.98 -2.59
CA GLU A 379 31.04 16.55 -2.59
C GLU A 379 31.35 17.27 -3.91
N LEU A 380 30.97 16.68 -5.05
CA LEU A 380 31.15 17.30 -6.37
C LEU A 380 30.19 18.49 -6.56
N ASN A 381 28.92 18.36 -6.19
CA ASN A 381 27.91 19.40 -6.40
C ASN A 381 28.17 20.66 -5.53
N GLN A 382 28.94 20.54 -4.45
CA GLN A 382 29.35 21.67 -3.61
C GLN A 382 30.60 22.40 -4.13
N LYS A 383 31.31 21.87 -5.14
CA LYS A 383 32.47 22.55 -5.73
C LYS A 383 32.02 23.70 -6.63
N LYS A 384 32.59 24.90 -6.41
CA LYS A 384 32.31 26.10 -7.21
C LYS A 384 32.76 25.99 -8.67
N ALA A 385 33.77 25.19 -8.94
CA ALA A 385 34.26 24.89 -10.28
C ALA A 385 34.58 23.39 -10.36
N LEU A 386 33.99 22.71 -11.35
CA LEU A 386 34.25 21.31 -11.66
C LEU A 386 35.15 21.23 -12.88
N THR A 387 36.21 20.42 -12.77
CA THR A 387 37.04 20.01 -13.91
C THR A 387 36.24 19.16 -14.90
N THR A 388 36.75 18.98 -16.11
CA THR A 388 36.10 18.19 -17.17
C THR A 388 35.83 16.74 -16.72
N ASP A 389 36.79 16.14 -16.02
CA ASP A 389 36.70 14.78 -15.48
C ASP A 389 35.65 14.69 -14.36
N GLU A 390 35.60 15.69 -13.47
CA GLU A 390 34.60 15.74 -12.40
C GLU A 390 33.18 15.97 -12.93
N ARG A 391 33.01 16.68 -14.05
CA ARG A 391 31.71 16.81 -14.73
C ARG A 391 31.25 15.49 -15.33
N GLN A 392 32.16 14.74 -15.95
CA GLN A 392 31.87 13.40 -16.47
C GLN A 392 31.55 12.43 -15.33
N GLN A 393 32.31 12.48 -14.23
CA GLN A 393 32.06 11.70 -13.02
C GLN A 393 30.69 12.04 -12.41
N LEU A 394 30.34 13.33 -12.33
CA LEU A 394 29.02 13.77 -11.86
C LEU A 394 27.88 13.26 -12.76
N GLN A 395 28.04 13.32 -14.08
CA GLN A 395 27.06 12.75 -15.02
C GLN A 395 26.92 11.23 -14.86
N ALA A 396 28.03 10.50 -14.68
CA ALA A 396 28.01 9.06 -14.47
C ALA A 396 27.34 8.69 -13.14
N LEU A 397 27.60 9.45 -12.07
CA LEU A 397 26.95 9.30 -10.76
C LEU A 397 25.45 9.57 -10.84
N VAL A 398 25.02 10.59 -11.59
CA VAL A 398 23.61 10.88 -11.85
C VAL A 398 22.93 9.73 -12.59
N GLN A 399 23.57 9.14 -13.59
CA GLN A 399 23.03 7.97 -14.30
C GLN A 399 23.00 6.71 -13.43
N ALA A 400 24.00 6.50 -12.58
CA ALA A 400 24.04 5.35 -11.67
C ALA A 400 22.93 5.42 -10.61
N LEU A 401 22.67 6.61 -10.05
CA LEU A 401 21.58 6.86 -9.11
C LEU A 401 20.18 6.77 -9.75
N GLN A 402 20.07 6.83 -11.07
CA GLN A 402 18.81 6.61 -11.81
C GLN A 402 18.48 5.12 -12.04
N ARG A 403 19.47 4.23 -11.90
CA ARG A 403 19.34 2.78 -12.16
C ARG A 403 19.26 1.92 -10.89
N ALA A 404 19.61 2.50 -9.73
CA ALA A 404 19.54 1.87 -8.41
C ALA A 404 18.21 2.22 -7.74
#